data_AF-A0A3C0HL91-F1
#
_entry.id   AF-A0A3C0HL91-F1
#
_cell.length_a   1.000
_cell.length_b   1.000
_cell.length_c   1.000
_cell.angle_alpha   90.00
_cell.angle_beta   90.00
_cell.angle_gamma   90.00
#
_symmetry.space_group_name_H-M   'P 1'
#
loop_
_entity.id
_entity.type
_entity.pdbx_description
1 polymer ?
#
loop_
_entity_poly.entity_id
_entity_poly.type
_entity_poly.pdbx_seq_one_letter_code
_entity_poly.pdbx_strand_id
1 'polypeptide(L)'
;HPETGERGIYTNIGFTSHILDVEPEESKEILRHLERQIMSPSVQCRVRWQPDTFVMWDNRSAQHAATNDFLPMHRRMERVTVVGDRPF
;
A
#
# COMPACT_ATOMS: atom_id res chain seq x y z
N HIS A 1 -2.17 3.29 14.03
CA HIS A 1 -2.18 1.82 14.04
C HIS A 1 -2.71 1.33 15.39
N PRO A 2 -3.72 0.45 15.44
CA PRO A 2 -4.42 0.15 16.69
C PRO A 2 -3.54 -0.48 17.79
N GLU A 3 -2.60 -1.34 17.42
CA GLU A 3 -1.76 -2.07 18.38
C GLU A 3 -0.47 -1.34 18.75
N THR A 4 0.19 -0.69 17.79
CA THR A 4 1.48 -0.02 18.03
C THR A 4 1.32 1.43 18.46
N GLY A 5 0.17 2.06 18.23
CA GLY A 5 -0.04 3.49 18.43
C GLY A 5 0.66 4.40 17.40
N GLU A 6 1.44 3.83 16.49
CA GLU A 6 2.19 4.57 15.48
C GLU A 6 1.25 5.24 14.46
N ARG A 7 1.63 6.44 14.01
CA ARG A 7 0.93 7.18 12.96
C ARG A 7 1.48 6.78 11.60
N GLY A 8 0.61 6.76 10.58
CA GLY A 8 0.98 6.43 9.21
C GLY A 8 0.08 7.12 8.20
N ILE A 9 0.52 7.18 6.94
CA ILE A 9 -0.28 7.69 5.84
C ILE A 9 -1.26 6.60 5.40
N TYR A 10 -2.57 6.87 5.53
CA TYR A 10 -3.63 5.93 5.16
C TYR A 10 -4.41 6.41 3.92
N THR A 11 -3.68 6.57 2.81
CA THR A 11 -4.21 6.85 1.48
C THR A 11 -3.58 5.89 0.49
N ASN A 12 -4.16 5.69 -0.69
CA ASN A 12 -3.51 4.94 -1.76
C ASN A 12 -4.04 5.37 -3.14
N ILE A 13 -3.21 5.21 -4.17
CA ILE A 13 -3.49 5.64 -5.54
C ILE A 13 -4.72 4.91 -6.13
N GLY A 14 -4.94 3.65 -5.73
CA GLY A 14 -5.98 2.80 -6.32
C GLY A 14 -7.39 3.10 -5.84
N PHE A 15 -7.56 3.58 -4.61
CA PHE A 15 -8.87 3.68 -3.95
C PHE A 15 -9.19 5.05 -3.35
N THR A 16 -8.18 5.85 -2.97
CA THR A 16 -8.44 7.17 -2.39
C THR A 16 -8.80 8.16 -3.50
N SER A 17 -10.03 8.69 -3.47
CA SER A 17 -10.52 9.61 -4.50
C SER A 17 -10.25 11.08 -4.17
N HIS A 18 -10.51 11.50 -2.94
CA HIS A 18 -10.35 12.88 -2.48
C HIS A 18 -10.30 12.94 -0.95
N ILE A 19 -9.94 14.12 -0.43
CA ILE A 19 -10.02 14.48 0.98
C ILE A 19 -11.37 15.19 1.19
N LEU A 20 -12.14 14.72 2.17
CA LEU A 20 -13.41 15.36 2.53
C LEU A 20 -13.16 16.78 3.06
N ASP A 21 -14.10 17.68 2.78
CA ASP A 21 -14.08 19.07 3.27
C ASP A 21 -12.85 19.88 2.82
N VAL A 22 -12.17 19.45 1.76
CA VAL A 22 -11.06 20.14 1.10
C VAL A 22 -11.43 20.44 -0.35
N GLU A 23 -11.03 21.60 -0.86
CA GLU A 23 -11.28 21.98 -2.25
C GLU A 23 -10.64 20.95 -3.21
N PRO A 24 -11.32 20.57 -4.32
CA PRO A 24 -10.83 19.51 -5.20
C PRO A 24 -9.37 19.61 -5.67
N GLU A 25 -8.90 20.80 -6.08
CA GLU A 25 -7.53 20.99 -6.54
C GLU A 25 -6.53 20.96 -5.38
N GLU A 26 -6.89 21.50 -4.21
CA GLU A 26 -6.09 21.36 -2.98
C GLU A 26 -5.98 19.90 -2.53
N SER A 27 -7.10 19.18 -2.48
CA SER A 27 -7.16 17.74 -2.14
C SER A 27 -6.21 16.94 -3.03
N LYS A 28 -6.25 17.21 -4.33
CA LYS A 28 -5.39 16.56 -5.33
C LYS A 28 -3.92 16.87 -5.12
N GLU A 29 -3.54 18.10 -4.78
CA GLU A 29 -2.14 18.42 -4.51
C GLU A 29 -1.63 17.76 -3.21
N ILE A 30 -2.46 17.73 -2.16
CA ILE A 30 -2.13 17.01 -0.93
C ILE A 30 -1.94 15.52 -1.21
N LEU A 31 -2.88 14.88 -1.93
CA LEU A 31 -2.78 13.46 -2.26
C LEU A 31 -1.54 13.16 -3.11
N ARG A 32 -1.20 14.01 -4.09
CA ARG A 32 0.05 13.88 -4.87
C ARG A 32 1.29 14.02 -4.00
N HIS A 33 1.28 14.94 -3.03
CA HIS A 33 2.39 15.07 -2.10
C HIS A 33 2.57 13.79 -1.26
N LEU A 34 1.49 13.26 -0.69
CA LEU A 34 1.52 12.04 0.10
C LEU A 34 1.94 10.82 -0.73
N GLU A 35 1.43 10.70 -1.96
CA GLU A 35 1.81 9.67 -2.91
C GLU A 35 3.33 9.66 -3.15
N ARG A 36 3.94 10.85 -3.39
CA ARG A 36 5.40 10.96 -3.57
C ARG A 36 6.18 10.43 -2.36
N GLN A 37 5.68 10.64 -1.14
CA GLN A 37 6.32 10.13 0.09
C GLN A 37 6.19 8.61 0.21
N ILE A 38 4.99 8.07 -0.03
CA ILE A 38 4.74 6.62 -0.02
C ILE A 38 5.57 5.90 -1.09
N MET A 39 5.73 6.53 -2.25
CA MET A 39 6.48 5.98 -3.40
C MET A 39 7.99 6.22 -3.30
N SER A 40 8.49 6.84 -2.23
CA SER A 40 9.93 7.04 -2.05
C SER A 40 10.64 5.69 -1.87
N PRO A 41 11.73 5.42 -2.62
CA PRO A 41 12.54 4.22 -2.40
C PRO A 41 13.11 4.09 -0.99
N SER A 42 13.23 5.19 -0.24
CA SER A 42 13.75 5.19 1.13
C SER A 42 12.85 4.47 2.14
N VAL A 43 11.57 4.25 1.81
CA VAL A 43 10.59 3.55 2.67
C VAL A 43 10.11 2.23 2.06
N GLN A 44 10.80 1.73 1.03
CA GLN A 44 10.43 0.53 0.31
C GLN A 44 11.37 -0.63 0.60
N CYS A 45 10.81 -1.84 0.56
CA CYS A 45 11.57 -3.06 0.36
C CYS A 45 11.04 -3.76 -0.89
N ARG A 46 11.89 -4.58 -1.54
CA ARG A 46 11.50 -5.35 -2.71
C ARG A 46 11.76 -6.83 -2.46
N VAL A 47 10.70 -7.63 -2.49
CA VAL A 47 10.77 -9.07 -2.33
C VAL A 47 11.02 -9.73 -3.69
N ARG A 48 12.10 -10.50 -3.79
CA ARG A 48 12.35 -11.39 -4.93
C ARG A 48 11.80 -12.78 -4.59
N TRP A 49 10.70 -13.15 -5.23
CA TRP A 49 10.02 -14.42 -5.00
C TRP A 49 10.85 -15.62 -5.45
N GLN A 50 10.82 -16.68 -4.65
CA GLN A 50 11.22 -18.05 -5.01
C GLN A 50 10.11 -19.02 -4.58
N PRO A 51 10.06 -20.25 -5.11
CA PRO A 51 9.20 -21.29 -4.56
C PRO A 51 9.35 -21.36 -3.03
N ASP A 52 8.24 -21.58 -2.33
CA ASP A 52 8.13 -21.65 -0.87
C ASP A 52 8.48 -20.35 -0.11
N THR A 53 8.67 -19.22 -0.81
CA THR A 53 8.76 -17.91 -0.15
C THR A 53 7.40 -17.57 0.49
N PHE A 54 7.42 -17.36 1.81
CA PHE A 54 6.27 -16.85 2.56
C PHE A 54 6.48 -15.38 2.93
N VAL A 55 5.46 -14.55 2.70
CA VAL A 55 5.46 -13.14 3.12
C VAL A 55 4.19 -12.88 3.90
N MET A 56 4.35 -12.17 5.02
CA MET A 56 3.27 -11.59 5.79
C MET A 56 3.52 -10.09 5.91
N TRP A 57 2.50 -9.29 5.66
CA TRP A 57 2.56 -7.84 5.81
C TRP A 57 1.33 -7.33 6.56
N ASP A 58 1.48 -6.18 7.22
CA ASP A 58 0.37 -5.49 7.87
C ASP A 58 -0.31 -4.55 6.86
N ASN A 59 -1.54 -4.88 6.45
CA ASN A 59 -2.29 -4.09 5.47
C ASN A 59 -2.80 -2.76 6.02
N ARG A 60 -2.63 -2.49 7.32
CA ARG A 60 -3.02 -1.22 7.97
C ARG A 60 -1.93 -0.16 7.91
N SER A 61 -0.68 -0.56 7.66
CA SER A 61 0.47 0.35 7.62
C SER A 61 1.41 0.16 6.42
N ALA A 62 1.17 -0.83 5.56
CA ALA A 62 1.96 -1.07 4.37
C ALA A 62 1.11 -0.99 3.09
N GLN A 63 1.73 -0.52 2.02
CA GLN A 63 1.22 -0.61 0.65
C GLN A 63 2.10 -1.56 -0.16
N HIS A 64 1.54 -2.17 -1.21
CA HIS A 64 2.26 -3.09 -2.07
C HIS A 64 1.86 -2.91 -3.53
N ALA A 65 2.81 -3.17 -4.42
CA ALA A 65 2.61 -3.17 -5.85
C ALA A 65 3.17 -4.47 -6.46
N ALA A 66 2.43 -5.07 -7.38
CA ALA A 66 2.90 -6.20 -8.17
C ALA A 66 3.64 -5.67 -9.40
N THR A 67 4.87 -6.14 -9.63
CA THR A 67 5.58 -5.88 -10.90
C THR A 67 5.07 -6.85 -11.95
N ASN A 68 4.67 -6.33 -13.12
CA ASN A 68 4.18 -7.11 -14.26
C ASN A 68 5.29 -7.41 -15.28
N ASP A 69 6.54 -7.58 -14.82
CA ASP A 69 7.75 -7.75 -15.63
C ASP A 69 8.07 -9.22 -15.99
N PHE A 70 7.13 -10.14 -15.76
CA PHE A 70 7.34 -11.58 -15.93
C PHE A 70 6.59 -12.17 -17.13
N LEU A 71 5.74 -11.41 -17.83
CA LEU A 71 4.98 -11.95 -18.96
C LEU A 71 5.92 -12.45 -20.08
N PRO A 72 5.61 -13.59 -20.75
CA PRO A 72 4.40 -14.42 -20.62
C PRO A 72 4.52 -15.57 -19.60
N MET A 73 5.52 -15.55 -18.71
CA MET A 73 5.74 -16.64 -17.75
C MET A 73 4.53 -16.82 -16.82
N HIS A 74 4.27 -18.06 -16.45
CA HIS A 74 3.24 -18.39 -15.49
C HIS A 74 3.69 -18.11 -14.04
N ARG A 75 2.82 -17.50 -13.23
CA ARG A 75 3.04 -17.23 -11.81
C ARG A 75 1.78 -17.59 -11.02
N ARG A 76 1.90 -18.46 -10.01
CA ARG A 76 0.83 -18.83 -9.08
C ARG A 76 1.22 -18.49 -7.64
N MET A 77 0.24 -18.02 -6.87
CA MET A 77 0.37 -17.62 -5.48
C MET A 77 -0.90 -18.06 -4.74
N GLU A 78 -0.78 -18.48 -3.50
CA GLU A 78 -1.92 -18.67 -2.59
C GLU A 78 -1.92 -17.52 -1.57
N ARG A 79 -3.10 -17.01 -1.20
CA ARG A 79 -3.23 -15.90 -0.25
C ARG A 79 -4.32 -16.17 0.77
N VAL A 80 -3.99 -15.94 2.03
CA VAL A 80 -4.95 -15.84 3.14
C VAL A 80 -5.02 -14.38 3.59
N THR A 81 -6.21 -13.90 3.92
CA THR A 81 -6.41 -12.53 4.41
C THR A 81 -6.93 -12.61 5.84
N VAL A 82 -6.26 -11.93 6.77
CA VAL A 82 -6.77 -11.73 8.13
C VAL A 82 -7.77 -10.58 8.11
N VAL A 83 -8.92 -10.76 8.74
CA VAL A 83 -9.97 -9.73 8.80
C VAL A 83 -9.49 -8.57 9.66
N GLY A 84 -9.66 -7.35 9.15
CA GLY A 84 -9.36 -6.10 9.87
C GLY A 84 -10.59 -5.45 10.47
N ASP A 85 -10.35 -4.44 11.29
CA ASP A 85 -11.33 -3.54 11.90
C ASP A 85 -11.45 -2.21 11.15
N ARG A 86 -12.28 -1.29 11.65
CA ARG A 86 -12.43 0.05 11.08
C ARG A 86 -11.21 0.92 11.45
N PRO A 87 -10.51 1.53 10.48
CA PRO A 87 -9.41 2.47 10.77
C PRO A 87 -9.86 3.71 11.58
N PHE A 88 -8.95 4.26 12.40
CA PHE A 88 -9.13 5.48 13.20
C PHE A 88 -7.82 6.27 13.35
#